data_AF-A0A8T4QM41-F1
#
_entry.id   AF-A0A8T4QM41-F1
#
_cell.length_a   1.000
_cell.length_b   1.000
_cell.length_c   1.000
_cell.angle_alpha   90.00
_cell.angle_beta   90.00
_cell.angle_gamma   90.00
#
_symmetry.space_group_name_H-M   'P 1'
#
loop_
_entity.id
_entity.type
_entity.pdbx_description
1 polymer ?
#
loop_
_entity_poly.entity_id
_entity_poly.type
_entity_poly.pdbx_seq_one_letter_code
_entity_poly.pdbx_strand_id
1 'polypeptide(L)'
;MNIKRGILNRASSKGQITIFIIIGIVILFSSAAIFYFVKTSSTQRVESEVEAVIANVPQTFQPIQSYTENCLYQIGKQGLLILGQQGGYIYPDLLGEYSPSEPTESVGLNLDPTKVPYWLYNPEANDARKVTHASKKPKLYFKDDPELSIEAQLSRFVSEKIESCLDNYHSFESQGFRFKSIENAPREVTVKVGGETITLLLKMDVEARKGDSATTLNSFLSKIPLPLQHYYVVAEKITNTQQNYSFIEKQGLELISIYSRKDPNSFAPTSDIGFELISVLSWSESVLKEKFKTLLSSYLPMLRYLGSSNFYYKVYPEGNLQAQRLTDNAILPLTGAEDLEVSFDYYGWPIYFSTNSDANGIIRPEHQAVKWQVLNFAHQRYET
;
A
#
# COMPACT_ATOMS: atom_id res chain seq x y z
N MET A 1 -32.23 -62.18 57.80
CA MET A 1 -32.63 -61.26 56.73
C MET A 1 -31.45 -60.35 56.43
N ASN A 2 -30.95 -60.39 55.20
CA ASN A 2 -29.61 -59.93 54.80
C ASN A 2 -29.54 -58.43 54.45
N ILE A 3 -28.57 -57.75 55.10
CA ILE A 3 -27.45 -56.98 54.51
C ILE A 3 -27.70 -55.70 53.67
N LYS A 4 -26.96 -54.65 54.10
CA LYS A 4 -26.34 -53.49 53.40
C LYS A 4 -27.14 -52.19 53.25
N ARG A 5 -26.80 -51.25 54.15
CA ARG A 5 -26.84 -49.79 53.94
C ARG A 5 -25.84 -49.39 52.85
N GLY A 6 -26.30 -48.59 51.88
CA GLY A 6 -25.49 -48.01 50.81
C GLY A 6 -24.59 -46.88 51.29
N ILE A 7 -23.36 -46.86 50.77
CA ILE A 7 -22.37 -45.79 50.94
C ILE A 7 -22.47 -44.88 49.72
N LEU A 8 -22.80 -43.61 49.95
CA LEU A 8 -22.69 -42.52 48.98
C LEU A 8 -21.21 -42.11 48.86
N ASN A 9 -20.59 -42.38 47.71
CA ASN A 9 -19.25 -41.89 47.38
C ASN A 9 -19.32 -40.44 46.87
N ARG A 10 -18.59 -39.56 47.56
CA ARG A 10 -18.42 -38.13 47.25
C ARG A 10 -17.28 -38.00 46.22
N ALA A 11 -17.60 -37.62 44.98
CA ALA A 11 -16.61 -37.37 43.94
C ALA A 11 -15.74 -36.14 44.30
N SER A 12 -14.41 -36.30 44.26
CA SER A 12 -13.46 -35.23 44.57
C SER A 12 -13.18 -34.36 43.34
N SER A 13 -13.42 -33.06 43.44
CA SER A 13 -13.20 -32.04 42.40
C SER A 13 -11.73 -31.68 42.14
N LYS A 14 -10.78 -32.47 42.68
CA LYS A 14 -9.33 -32.19 42.58
C LYS A 14 -8.62 -32.90 41.43
N GLY A 15 -9.26 -33.87 40.77
CA GLY A 15 -8.70 -34.59 39.61
C GLY A 15 -8.94 -33.91 38.25
N GLN A 16 -10.01 -33.13 38.12
CA GLN A 16 -10.32 -32.43 36.86
C GLN A 16 -9.37 -31.26 36.58
N ILE A 17 -8.94 -30.54 37.62
CA ILE A 17 -8.05 -29.37 37.46
C ILE A 17 -6.70 -29.81 36.88
N THR A 18 -6.15 -30.94 37.34
CA THR A 18 -4.89 -31.48 36.83
C THR A 18 -4.97 -31.87 35.36
N ILE A 19 -6.12 -32.40 34.91
CA ILE A 19 -6.36 -32.75 33.50
C ILE A 19 -6.34 -31.50 32.61
N PHE A 20 -6.98 -30.41 33.04
CA PHE A 20 -6.98 -29.16 32.27
C PHE A 20 -5.58 -28.52 32.19
N ILE A 21 -4.78 -28.61 33.24
CA ILE A 21 -3.38 -28.12 33.25
C ILE A 21 -2.52 -28.93 32.25
N ILE A 22 -2.65 -30.25 32.25
CA ILE A 22 -1.90 -31.12 31.32
C ILE A 22 -2.30 -30.83 29.87
N ILE A 23 -3.60 -30.69 29.58
CA ILE A 23 -4.10 -30.36 28.25
C ILE A 23 -3.57 -29.00 27.78
N GLY A 24 -3.57 -27.98 28.65
CA GLY A 24 -3.02 -26.67 28.33
C GLY A 24 -1.54 -26.70 27.96
N ILE A 25 -0.73 -27.49 28.70
CA ILE A 25 0.70 -27.66 28.43
C ILE A 25 0.93 -28.40 27.10
N VAL A 26 0.15 -29.44 26.81
CA VAL A 26 0.25 -30.19 25.54
C VAL A 26 -0.11 -29.29 24.35
N ILE A 27 -1.16 -28.49 24.48
CA ILE A 27 -1.57 -27.52 23.44
C ILE A 27 -0.49 -26.44 23.25
N LEU A 28 0.12 -25.95 24.33
CA LEU A 28 1.21 -24.97 24.26
C LEU A 28 2.43 -25.53 23.51
N PHE A 29 2.90 -26.73 23.85
CA PHE A 29 4.07 -27.32 23.19
C PHE A 29 3.79 -27.77 21.76
N SER A 30 2.60 -28.30 21.48
CA SER A 30 2.20 -28.68 20.11
C SER A 30 2.03 -27.47 19.21
N SER A 31 1.41 -26.39 19.69
CA SER A 31 1.30 -25.14 18.92
C SER A 31 2.66 -24.49 18.69
N ALA A 32 3.55 -24.48 19.69
CA ALA A 32 4.93 -24.03 19.53
C ALA A 32 5.72 -24.87 18.53
N ALA A 33 5.57 -26.20 18.56
CA ALA A 33 6.20 -27.10 17.60
C ALA A 33 5.66 -26.89 16.19
N ILE A 34 4.34 -26.74 16.00
CA ILE A 34 3.74 -26.44 14.70
C ILE A 34 4.24 -25.09 14.19
N PHE A 35 4.28 -24.05 15.01
CA PHE A 35 4.85 -22.75 14.63
C PHE A 35 6.33 -22.85 14.23
N TYR A 36 7.11 -23.64 14.97
CA TYR A 36 8.53 -23.89 14.66
C TYR A 36 8.71 -24.63 13.33
N PHE A 37 7.95 -25.69 13.09
CA PHE A 37 8.03 -26.46 11.84
C PHE A 37 7.49 -25.68 10.63
N VAL A 38 6.39 -24.94 10.77
CA VAL A 38 5.84 -24.08 9.71
C VAL A 38 6.81 -22.97 9.32
N LYS A 39 7.51 -22.37 10.31
CA LYS A 39 8.55 -21.37 10.04
C LYS A 39 9.78 -21.97 9.36
N THR A 40 10.11 -23.23 9.64
CA THR A 40 11.30 -23.89 9.10
C THR A 40 11.08 -24.37 7.66
N SER A 41 9.90 -24.91 7.31
CA SER A 41 9.70 -25.54 5.99
C SER A 41 9.51 -24.58 4.79
N SER A 42 9.14 -23.31 5.00
CA SER A 42 8.85 -22.39 3.89
C SER A 42 10.05 -21.58 3.41
N THR A 43 11.06 -21.36 4.25
CA THR A 43 12.29 -20.60 3.92
C THR A 43 13.46 -21.50 3.52
N GLN A 44 13.46 -22.76 3.94
CA GLN A 44 14.60 -23.66 3.76
C GLN A 44 14.95 -23.97 2.30
N ARG A 45 13.97 -24.01 1.38
CA ARG A 45 14.23 -24.40 -0.02
C ARG A 45 15.13 -23.41 -0.75
N VAL A 46 14.99 -22.11 -0.47
CA VAL A 46 15.79 -21.08 -1.12
C VAL A 46 17.15 -20.94 -0.44
N GLU A 47 17.22 -21.06 0.89
CA GLU A 47 18.52 -21.08 1.60
C GLU A 47 19.37 -22.31 1.25
N SER A 48 18.76 -23.50 1.12
CA SER A 48 19.46 -24.72 0.70
C SER A 48 19.92 -24.68 -0.77
N GLU A 49 19.15 -24.01 -1.63
CA GLU A 49 19.55 -23.80 -3.04
C GLU A 49 20.65 -22.74 -3.16
N VAL A 50 20.67 -21.71 -2.30
CA VAL A 50 21.75 -20.70 -2.22
C VAL A 50 23.09 -21.32 -1.87
N GLU A 51 23.14 -22.33 -0.98
CA GLU A 51 24.36 -23.08 -0.69
C GLU A 51 24.81 -23.96 -1.88
N ALA A 52 23.88 -24.47 -2.69
CA ALA A 52 24.17 -25.30 -3.86
C ALA A 52 24.66 -24.50 -5.08
N VAL A 53 24.37 -23.19 -5.18
CA VAL A 53 24.92 -22.30 -6.24
C VAL A 53 26.44 -22.10 -6.07
N ILE A 54 27.00 -22.39 -4.89
CA ILE A 54 28.46 -22.50 -4.68
C ILE A 54 28.95 -23.87 -5.20
N ALA A 55 28.51 -24.26 -6.40
CA ALA A 55 29.16 -25.31 -7.15
C ALA A 55 30.58 -24.84 -7.48
N ASN A 56 31.57 -25.74 -7.41
CA ASN A 56 32.96 -25.44 -7.76
C ASN A 56 33.07 -25.15 -9.27
N VAL A 57 32.68 -23.95 -9.69
CA VAL A 57 32.86 -23.48 -11.06
C VAL A 57 34.35 -23.26 -11.29
N PRO A 58 34.98 -23.95 -12.27
CA PRO A 58 36.40 -23.79 -12.51
C PRO A 58 36.73 -22.32 -12.80
N GLN A 59 37.89 -21.84 -12.32
CA GLN A 59 38.27 -20.42 -12.45
C GLN A 59 38.16 -19.89 -13.88
N THR A 60 38.42 -20.73 -14.88
CA THR A 60 38.28 -20.41 -16.31
C THR A 60 36.87 -19.99 -16.72
N PHE A 61 35.82 -20.49 -16.05
CA PHE A 61 34.41 -20.26 -16.40
C PHE A 61 33.70 -19.30 -15.44
N GLN A 62 34.36 -18.84 -14.37
CA GLN A 62 33.85 -17.81 -13.45
C GLN A 62 33.32 -16.54 -14.17
N PRO A 63 33.97 -16.03 -15.25
CA PRO A 63 33.44 -14.86 -15.95
C PRO A 63 32.03 -15.05 -16.54
N ILE A 64 31.66 -16.28 -16.93
CA ILE A 64 30.32 -16.58 -17.46
C ILE A 64 29.30 -16.48 -16.33
N GLN A 65 29.60 -17.07 -15.17
CA GLN A 65 28.76 -16.97 -13.98
C GLN A 65 28.51 -15.52 -13.58
N SER A 66 29.58 -14.73 -13.42
CA SER A 66 29.47 -13.33 -13.04
C SER A 66 28.70 -12.50 -14.08
N TYR A 67 28.85 -12.81 -15.37
CA TYR A 67 28.10 -12.15 -16.43
C TYR A 67 26.59 -12.44 -16.32
N THR A 68 26.21 -13.71 -16.14
CA THR A 68 24.81 -14.11 -15.98
C THR A 68 24.18 -13.51 -14.72
N GLU A 69 24.91 -13.54 -13.59
CA GLU A 69 24.46 -12.96 -12.32
C GLU A 69 24.33 -11.43 -12.40
N ASN A 70 25.22 -10.76 -13.13
CA ASN A 70 25.10 -9.33 -13.40
C ASN A 70 23.91 -9.03 -14.31
N CYS A 71 23.67 -9.83 -15.35
CA CYS A 71 22.47 -9.69 -16.18
C CYS A 71 21.20 -9.85 -15.34
N LEU A 72 21.15 -10.86 -14.47
CA LEU A 72 20.06 -11.07 -13.54
C LEU A 72 19.87 -9.88 -12.59
N TYR A 73 20.96 -9.32 -12.08
CA TYR A 73 20.96 -8.12 -11.24
C TYR A 73 20.37 -6.90 -11.97
N GLN A 74 20.84 -6.61 -13.20
CA GLN A 74 20.40 -5.44 -13.97
C GLN A 74 18.92 -5.54 -14.34
N ILE A 75 18.49 -6.69 -14.85
CA ILE A 75 17.08 -6.92 -15.22
C ILE A 75 16.19 -6.89 -13.97
N GLY A 76 16.61 -7.52 -12.87
CA GLY A 76 15.89 -7.45 -11.59
C GLY A 76 15.72 -6.01 -11.10
N LYS A 77 16.79 -5.20 -11.15
CA LYS A 77 16.74 -3.77 -10.79
C LYS A 77 15.80 -2.97 -11.69
N GLN A 78 15.81 -3.23 -13.00
CA GLN A 78 14.89 -2.59 -13.94
C GLN A 78 13.42 -2.92 -13.60
N GLY A 79 13.11 -4.19 -13.33
CA GLY A 79 11.78 -4.61 -12.93
C GLY A 79 11.32 -3.95 -11.63
N LEU A 80 12.22 -3.83 -10.65
CA LEU A 80 11.94 -3.16 -9.38
C LEU A 80 11.67 -1.66 -9.52
N LEU A 81 12.37 -0.97 -10.43
CA LEU A 81 12.11 0.44 -10.71
C LEU A 81 10.71 0.65 -11.29
N ILE A 82 10.33 -0.16 -12.29
CA ILE A 82 8.98 -0.13 -12.89
C ILE A 82 7.93 -0.42 -11.82
N LEU A 83 8.15 -1.48 -11.03
CA LEU A 83 7.27 -1.89 -9.95
C LEU A 83 7.05 -0.78 -8.92
N GLY A 84 8.13 -0.12 -8.48
CA GLY A 84 8.07 0.99 -7.53
C GLY A 84 7.34 2.21 -8.07
N GLN A 85 7.58 2.58 -9.34
CA GLN A 85 6.91 3.71 -9.99
C GLN A 85 5.39 3.48 -10.17
N GLN A 86 4.97 2.21 -10.29
CA GLN A 86 3.59 1.81 -10.59
C GLN A 86 2.86 1.21 -9.39
N GLY A 87 3.20 1.61 -8.17
CA GLY A 87 2.46 1.23 -6.96
C GLY A 87 2.47 -0.27 -6.64
N GLY A 88 3.51 -0.99 -7.07
CA GLY A 88 3.66 -2.43 -6.83
C GLY A 88 3.36 -3.33 -8.03
N TYR A 89 3.16 -2.77 -9.22
CA TYR A 89 2.86 -3.56 -10.43
C TYR A 89 3.87 -3.32 -11.56
N ILE A 90 4.22 -4.37 -12.29
CA ILE A 90 4.94 -4.24 -13.57
C ILE A 90 3.94 -4.20 -14.73
N TYR A 91 2.79 -4.86 -14.57
CA TYR A 91 1.77 -5.03 -15.62
C TYR A 91 0.40 -4.50 -15.15
N PRO A 92 0.27 -3.18 -14.88
CA PRO A 92 -0.94 -2.58 -14.31
C PRO A 92 -2.18 -2.73 -15.21
N ASP A 93 -2.00 -2.90 -16.52
CA ASP A 93 -3.08 -3.08 -17.50
C ASP A 93 -3.88 -4.37 -17.30
N LEU A 94 -3.35 -5.35 -16.58
CA LEU A 94 -4.07 -6.58 -16.24
C LEU A 94 -5.15 -6.37 -15.18
N LEU A 95 -5.21 -5.20 -14.53
CA LEU A 95 -6.11 -4.93 -13.40
C LEU A 95 -7.46 -4.33 -13.80
N GLY A 96 -7.56 -3.75 -14.99
CA GLY A 96 -8.74 -3.04 -15.50
C GLY A 96 -8.40 -1.70 -16.17
N GLU A 97 -9.39 -0.83 -16.28
CA GLU A 97 -9.29 0.43 -17.02
C GLU A 97 -8.80 1.61 -16.16
N TYR A 98 -7.96 2.44 -16.78
CA TYR A 98 -7.40 3.66 -16.18
C TYR A 98 -8.03 4.88 -16.83
N SER A 99 -9.03 5.47 -16.18
CA SER A 99 -9.80 6.60 -16.68
C SER A 99 -9.44 7.88 -15.91
N PRO A 100 -8.98 8.95 -16.59
CA PRO A 100 -8.71 10.22 -15.92
C PRO A 100 -9.99 11.03 -15.61
N SER A 101 -11.11 10.74 -16.30
CA SER A 101 -12.37 11.47 -16.14
C SER A 101 -13.37 10.77 -15.22
N GLU A 102 -13.26 9.44 -15.07
CA GLU A 102 -14.18 8.61 -14.31
C GLU A 102 -13.45 7.96 -13.13
N PRO A 103 -13.18 8.69 -12.03
CA PRO A 103 -12.26 8.25 -10.99
C PRO A 103 -12.73 7.01 -10.19
N THR A 104 -14.04 6.80 -9.97
CA THR A 104 -14.53 5.62 -9.22
C THR A 104 -14.69 4.38 -10.11
N GLU A 105 -14.83 4.57 -11.42
CA GLU A 105 -14.84 3.47 -12.40
C GLU A 105 -13.43 3.06 -12.82
N SER A 106 -12.43 3.88 -12.49
CA SER A 106 -11.03 3.58 -12.74
C SER A 106 -10.41 2.71 -11.64
N VAL A 107 -9.53 1.79 -12.04
CA VAL A 107 -8.77 0.94 -11.09
C VAL A 107 -7.52 1.62 -10.53
N GLY A 108 -7.17 2.82 -11.02
CA GLY A 108 -5.98 3.53 -10.61
C GLY A 108 -5.76 4.85 -11.34
N LEU A 109 -4.60 5.44 -11.11
CA LEU A 109 -4.17 6.67 -11.75
C LEU A 109 -3.48 6.41 -13.07
N ASN A 110 -3.79 7.28 -14.04
CA ASN A 110 -3.06 7.35 -15.29
C ASN A 110 -2.15 8.59 -15.29
N LEU A 111 -0.87 8.36 -15.08
CA LEU A 111 0.22 9.34 -15.10
C LEU A 111 1.15 9.02 -16.29
N ASP A 112 0.58 8.96 -17.51
CA ASP A 112 1.24 8.50 -18.74
C ASP A 112 2.75 8.86 -18.80
N PRO A 113 3.65 7.87 -18.94
CA PRO A 113 3.40 6.44 -19.22
C PRO A 113 3.12 5.56 -18.00
N THR A 114 3.12 6.12 -16.79
CA THR A 114 3.00 5.37 -15.53
C THR A 114 1.54 5.17 -15.13
N LYS A 115 1.16 3.95 -14.76
CA LYS A 115 -0.16 3.64 -14.20
C LYS A 115 -0.02 3.16 -12.76
N VAL A 116 -0.78 3.76 -11.84
CA VAL A 116 -0.66 3.50 -10.39
C VAL A 116 -2.00 2.98 -9.84
N PRO A 117 -2.14 1.67 -9.59
CA PRO A 117 -3.38 1.08 -9.09
C PRO A 117 -3.75 1.59 -7.69
N TYR A 118 -5.04 1.76 -7.42
CA TYR A 118 -5.49 2.25 -6.12
C TYR A 118 -5.42 1.19 -5.04
N TRP A 119 -4.63 1.43 -3.99
CA TRP A 119 -4.61 0.57 -2.82
C TRP A 119 -5.86 0.73 -1.95
N LEU A 120 -6.55 1.87 -2.05
CA LEU A 120 -7.83 2.14 -1.41
C LEU A 120 -8.66 3.02 -2.35
N TYR A 121 -9.86 2.56 -2.72
CA TYR A 121 -10.77 3.32 -3.58
C TYR A 121 -12.23 2.91 -3.39
N ASN A 122 -13.14 3.74 -3.92
CA ASN A 122 -14.56 3.43 -4.03
C ASN A 122 -14.84 2.78 -5.39
N PRO A 123 -15.23 1.50 -5.46
CA PRO A 123 -15.54 0.81 -6.72
C PRO A 123 -16.97 1.04 -7.21
N GLU A 124 -17.81 1.78 -6.48
CA GLU A 124 -19.17 2.10 -6.91
C GLU A 124 -19.14 3.08 -8.11
N ALA A 125 -20.19 3.09 -8.94
CA ALA A 125 -20.29 4.02 -10.06
C ALA A 125 -20.21 5.49 -9.61
N ASN A 126 -19.75 6.39 -10.49
CA ASN A 126 -19.50 7.80 -10.12
C ASN A 126 -20.75 8.53 -9.64
N ASP A 127 -21.94 8.11 -10.10
CA ASP A 127 -23.24 8.67 -9.72
C ASP A 127 -23.87 7.97 -8.50
N ALA A 128 -23.28 6.87 -8.02
CA ALA A 128 -23.78 6.14 -6.88
C ALA A 128 -23.55 6.93 -5.59
N ARG A 129 -24.63 7.24 -4.87
CA ARG A 129 -24.58 7.85 -3.52
C ARG A 129 -24.24 6.83 -2.44
N LYS A 130 -23.23 6.02 -2.71
CA LYS A 130 -22.78 4.92 -1.85
C LYS A 130 -21.27 4.87 -1.92
N VAL A 131 -20.65 4.71 -0.75
CA VAL A 131 -19.22 4.52 -0.62
C VAL A 131 -18.98 3.12 -0.12
N THR A 132 -18.21 2.35 -0.89
CA THR A 132 -17.62 1.09 -0.43
C THR A 132 -16.10 1.16 -0.56
N HIS A 133 -15.41 0.18 0.00
CA HIS A 133 -13.96 0.12 -0.03
C HIS A 133 -13.49 -1.11 -0.78
N ALA A 134 -12.64 -0.90 -1.77
CA ALA A 134 -11.90 -1.93 -2.45
C ALA A 134 -10.40 -1.60 -2.47
N SER A 135 -9.59 -2.60 -2.82
CA SER A 135 -8.15 -2.49 -2.86
C SER A 135 -7.59 -3.23 -4.07
N LYS A 136 -6.70 -2.56 -4.81
CA LYS A 136 -5.80 -3.16 -5.81
C LYS A 136 -4.39 -3.29 -5.25
N LYS A 137 -4.21 -3.35 -3.93
CA LYS A 137 -2.90 -3.61 -3.32
C LYS A 137 -2.42 -5.02 -3.70
N PRO A 138 -1.24 -5.18 -4.34
CA PRO A 138 -0.75 -6.50 -4.72
C PRO A 138 -0.33 -7.30 -3.50
N LYS A 139 -0.37 -8.63 -3.58
CA LYS A 139 0.28 -9.48 -2.57
C LYS A 139 1.79 -9.42 -2.73
N LEU A 140 2.53 -9.60 -1.64
CA LEU A 140 3.98 -9.60 -1.70
C LEU A 140 4.52 -10.93 -2.23
N TYR A 141 4.00 -12.05 -1.73
CA TYR A 141 4.58 -13.38 -1.94
C TYR A 141 3.85 -14.20 -3.01
N PHE A 142 4.62 -15.00 -3.75
CA PHE A 142 4.12 -15.88 -4.81
C PHE A 142 3.01 -16.84 -4.33
N LYS A 143 3.14 -17.36 -3.10
CA LYS A 143 2.16 -18.30 -2.53
C LYS A 143 0.77 -17.69 -2.31
N ASP A 144 0.70 -16.37 -2.15
CA ASP A 144 -0.54 -15.65 -1.85
C ASP A 144 -1.24 -15.22 -3.14
N ASP A 145 -0.48 -15.02 -4.22
CA ASP A 145 -0.97 -14.70 -5.56
C ASP A 145 0.09 -15.10 -6.63
N PRO A 146 -0.07 -16.26 -7.28
CA PRO A 146 0.90 -16.77 -8.26
C PRO A 146 0.97 -15.98 -9.57
N GLU A 147 0.02 -15.06 -9.81
CA GLU A 147 -0.07 -14.32 -11.08
C GLU A 147 0.35 -12.86 -10.93
N LEU A 148 -0.11 -12.20 -9.85
CA LEU A 148 0.01 -10.76 -9.67
C LEU A 148 0.68 -10.35 -8.35
N SER A 149 1.22 -11.30 -7.56
CA SER A 149 2.12 -10.90 -6.47
C SER A 149 3.37 -10.20 -7.00
N ILE A 150 4.01 -9.40 -6.16
CA ILE A 150 5.28 -8.74 -6.49
C ILE A 150 6.36 -9.77 -6.90
N GLU A 151 6.47 -10.88 -6.17
CA GLU A 151 7.38 -11.98 -6.54
C GLU A 151 7.05 -12.58 -7.91
N ALA A 152 5.77 -12.86 -8.20
CA ALA A 152 5.34 -13.44 -9.47
C ALA A 152 5.62 -12.51 -10.66
N GLN A 153 5.28 -11.22 -10.50
CA GLN A 153 5.48 -10.22 -11.55
C GLN A 153 6.97 -10.01 -11.87
N LEU A 154 7.83 -9.94 -10.85
CA LEU A 154 9.28 -9.82 -11.05
C LEU A 154 9.88 -11.08 -11.70
N SER A 155 9.43 -12.27 -11.29
CA SER A 155 9.85 -13.54 -11.90
C SER A 155 9.52 -13.56 -13.40
N ARG A 156 8.28 -13.23 -13.75
CA ARG A 156 7.83 -13.12 -15.16
C ARG A 156 8.66 -12.10 -15.94
N PHE A 157 8.81 -10.89 -15.41
CA PHE A 157 9.56 -9.83 -16.07
C PHE A 157 11.01 -10.22 -16.35
N VAL A 158 11.68 -10.83 -15.36
CA VAL A 158 13.05 -11.30 -15.52
C VAL A 158 13.12 -12.41 -16.56
N SER A 159 12.21 -13.37 -16.53
CA SER A 159 12.15 -14.45 -17.53
C SER A 159 11.99 -13.92 -18.97
N GLU A 160 11.14 -12.90 -19.16
CA GLU A 160 10.88 -12.27 -20.46
C GLU A 160 12.06 -11.46 -20.99
N LYS A 161 12.94 -10.94 -20.13
CA LYS A 161 14.00 -9.99 -20.50
C LYS A 161 15.41 -10.55 -20.43
N ILE A 162 15.63 -11.64 -19.69
CA ILE A 162 16.98 -12.16 -19.42
C ILE A 162 17.71 -12.60 -20.69
N GLU A 163 16.99 -13.19 -21.67
CA GLU A 163 17.59 -13.66 -22.92
C GLU A 163 18.25 -12.53 -23.72
N SER A 164 17.56 -11.39 -23.83
CA SER A 164 18.11 -10.20 -24.48
C SER A 164 19.33 -9.64 -23.74
N CYS A 165 19.41 -9.80 -22.42
CA CYS A 165 20.58 -9.35 -21.66
C CYS A 165 21.78 -10.27 -21.91
N LEU A 166 21.55 -11.59 -21.93
CA LEU A 166 22.62 -12.56 -22.10
C LEU A 166 23.23 -12.50 -23.50
N ASP A 167 22.45 -12.10 -24.51
CA ASP A 167 22.87 -11.95 -25.91
C ASP A 167 23.60 -13.21 -26.43
N ASN A 168 23.05 -14.36 -26.08
CA ASN A 168 23.64 -15.68 -26.35
C ASN A 168 25.12 -15.83 -25.98
N TYR A 169 25.62 -15.04 -25.02
CA TYR A 169 27.04 -14.95 -24.63
C TYR A 169 28.00 -14.58 -25.78
N HIS A 170 27.53 -13.89 -26.82
CA HIS A 170 28.35 -13.52 -27.99
C HIS A 170 29.65 -12.78 -27.61
N SER A 171 29.64 -12.01 -26.52
CA SER A 171 30.81 -11.29 -26.00
C SER A 171 31.98 -12.22 -25.59
N PHE A 172 31.71 -13.49 -25.29
CA PHE A 172 32.72 -14.47 -24.88
C PHE A 172 33.32 -15.26 -26.05
N GLU A 173 32.71 -15.24 -27.23
CA GLU A 173 33.24 -15.94 -28.41
C GLU A 173 34.63 -15.43 -28.80
N SER A 174 34.83 -14.11 -28.73
CA SER A 174 36.12 -13.45 -28.97
C SER A 174 37.24 -13.90 -28.01
N GLN A 175 36.87 -14.48 -26.86
CA GLN A 175 37.78 -14.99 -25.84
C GLN A 175 38.03 -16.51 -25.95
N GLY A 176 37.53 -17.13 -27.03
CA GLY A 176 37.69 -18.55 -27.32
C GLY A 176 36.69 -19.47 -26.63
N PHE A 177 35.62 -18.93 -26.03
CA PHE A 177 34.53 -19.74 -25.49
C PHE A 177 33.59 -20.20 -26.62
N ARG A 178 33.00 -21.38 -26.42
CA ARG A 178 31.93 -21.92 -27.26
C ARG A 178 30.80 -22.40 -26.36
N PHE A 179 29.58 -22.07 -26.76
CA PHE A 179 28.37 -22.45 -26.03
C PHE A 179 27.56 -23.41 -26.89
N LYS A 180 26.91 -24.40 -26.26
CA LYS A 180 25.82 -25.11 -26.93
C LYS A 180 24.65 -24.14 -27.11
N SER A 181 23.86 -24.29 -28.17
CA SER A 181 22.71 -23.41 -28.39
C SER A 181 21.84 -23.35 -27.14
N ILE A 182 21.69 -22.14 -26.61
CA ILE A 182 20.85 -21.81 -25.46
C ILE A 182 19.58 -21.08 -25.89
N GLU A 183 19.38 -20.92 -27.19
CA GLU A 183 18.17 -20.33 -27.76
C GLU A 183 16.97 -21.19 -27.37
N ASN A 184 15.99 -20.59 -26.69
CA ASN A 184 14.83 -21.30 -26.12
C ASN A 184 15.17 -22.37 -25.06
N ALA A 185 16.36 -22.34 -24.45
CA ALA A 185 16.67 -23.23 -23.32
C ALA A 185 15.62 -23.03 -22.20
N PRO A 186 15.17 -24.08 -21.50
CA PRO A 186 14.27 -23.93 -20.35
C PRO A 186 14.91 -23.03 -19.29
N ARG A 187 14.15 -22.04 -18.82
CA ARG A 187 14.58 -21.09 -17.77
C ARG A 187 13.50 -21.02 -16.72
N GLU A 188 13.88 -21.20 -15.46
CA GLU A 188 13.00 -20.98 -14.33
C GLU A 188 13.59 -19.86 -13.47
N VAL A 189 12.79 -18.82 -13.23
CA VAL A 189 13.18 -17.70 -12.37
C VAL A 189 12.35 -17.74 -11.10
N THR A 190 13.01 -17.83 -9.96
CA THR A 190 12.39 -17.68 -8.65
C THR A 190 12.82 -16.35 -8.04
N VAL A 191 11.86 -15.56 -7.58
CA VAL A 191 12.10 -14.33 -6.83
C VAL A 191 11.62 -14.50 -5.40
N LYS A 192 12.43 -14.01 -4.45
CA LYS A 192 12.05 -13.94 -3.03
C LYS A 192 12.29 -12.56 -2.46
N VAL A 193 11.25 -12.00 -1.84
CA VAL A 193 11.36 -10.76 -1.07
C VAL A 193 11.73 -11.12 0.37
N GLY A 194 12.96 -10.78 0.76
CA GLY A 194 13.42 -10.83 2.14
C GLY A 194 13.27 -9.48 2.85
N GLY A 195 13.73 -9.44 4.11
CA GLY A 195 13.65 -8.21 4.92
C GLY A 195 14.51 -7.07 4.37
N GLU A 196 15.74 -7.36 3.94
CA GLU A 196 16.68 -6.34 3.43
C GLU A 196 17.12 -6.56 1.99
N THR A 197 16.85 -7.74 1.43
CA THR A 197 17.31 -8.10 0.10
C THR A 197 16.23 -8.80 -0.69
N ILE A 198 16.24 -8.60 -2.00
CA ILE A 198 15.48 -9.38 -2.95
C ILE A 198 16.43 -10.38 -3.59
N THR A 199 16.08 -11.67 -3.49
CA THR A 199 16.87 -12.76 -4.04
C THR A 199 16.25 -13.21 -5.36
N LEU A 200 17.06 -13.26 -6.41
CA LEU A 200 16.71 -13.79 -7.71
C LEU A 200 17.53 -15.06 -7.94
N LEU A 201 16.84 -16.16 -8.20
CA LEU A 201 17.45 -17.44 -8.57
C LEU A 201 17.01 -17.79 -9.98
N LEU A 202 17.97 -17.92 -10.88
CA LEU A 202 17.77 -18.37 -12.24
C LEU A 202 18.30 -19.79 -12.37
N LYS A 203 17.43 -20.74 -12.69
CA LYS A 203 17.80 -22.12 -13.06
C LYS A 203 17.83 -22.21 -14.57
N MET A 204 19.01 -22.43 -15.13
CA MET A 204 19.23 -22.63 -16.55
C MET A 204 20.56 -23.35 -16.77
N ASP A 205 20.60 -24.25 -17.75
CA ASP A 205 21.81 -24.99 -18.10
C ASP A 205 22.64 -24.23 -19.15
N VAL A 206 23.88 -23.88 -18.80
CA VAL A 206 24.85 -23.25 -19.70
C VAL A 206 26.03 -24.19 -19.87
N GLU A 207 26.03 -24.93 -20.98
CA GLU A 207 27.16 -25.77 -21.38
C GLU A 207 28.21 -24.91 -22.11
N ALA A 208 29.33 -24.66 -21.45
CA ALA A 208 30.43 -23.84 -21.97
C ALA A 208 31.71 -24.66 -22.18
N ARG A 209 32.44 -24.34 -23.25
CA ARG A 209 33.73 -24.97 -23.59
C ARG A 209 34.79 -23.91 -23.90
N LYS A 210 36.03 -24.18 -23.51
CA LYS A 210 37.21 -23.38 -23.85
C LYS A 210 38.42 -24.30 -24.01
N GLY A 211 38.93 -24.43 -25.23
CA GLY A 211 39.92 -25.46 -25.56
C GLY A 211 39.37 -26.86 -25.25
N ASP A 212 40.13 -27.64 -24.48
CA ASP A 212 39.74 -29.01 -24.06
C ASP A 212 38.90 -29.03 -22.78
N SER A 213 38.74 -27.88 -22.10
CA SER A 213 37.95 -27.77 -20.87
C SER A 213 36.48 -27.52 -21.20
N ALA A 214 35.59 -28.21 -20.50
CA ALA A 214 34.14 -28.04 -20.58
C ALA A 214 33.53 -27.99 -19.17
N THR A 215 32.45 -27.24 -19.02
CA THR A 215 31.66 -27.22 -17.79
C THR A 215 30.18 -26.95 -18.12
N THR A 216 29.31 -27.28 -17.16
CA THR A 216 27.89 -26.95 -17.19
C THR A 216 27.58 -26.15 -15.94
N LEU A 217 26.99 -24.97 -16.12
CA LEU A 217 26.48 -24.12 -15.05
C LEU A 217 24.96 -24.30 -15.02
N ASN A 218 24.36 -24.62 -13.87
CA ASN A 218 22.93 -24.96 -13.79
C ASN A 218 22.06 -23.90 -13.09
N SER A 219 22.70 -23.02 -12.32
CA SER A 219 21.99 -22.04 -11.49
C SER A 219 22.82 -20.78 -11.27
N PHE A 220 22.14 -19.65 -11.20
CA PHE A 220 22.74 -18.32 -11.02
C PHE A 220 21.94 -17.56 -9.99
N LEU A 221 22.64 -16.91 -9.05
CA LEU A 221 22.02 -16.23 -7.92
C LEU A 221 22.39 -14.75 -7.95
N SER A 222 21.40 -13.88 -7.81
CA SER A 222 21.61 -12.45 -7.63
C SER A 222 20.85 -11.94 -6.41
N LYS A 223 21.49 -11.08 -5.62
CA LYS A 223 20.89 -10.44 -4.44
C LYS A 223 20.91 -8.94 -4.62
N ILE A 224 19.73 -8.33 -4.58
CA ILE A 224 19.56 -6.87 -4.67
C ILE A 224 19.31 -6.34 -3.24
N PRO A 225 20.17 -5.45 -2.71
CA PRO A 225 20.00 -4.87 -1.38
C PRO A 225 18.89 -3.80 -1.41
N LEU A 226 17.65 -4.24 -1.20
CA LEU A 226 16.46 -3.41 -1.20
C LEU A 226 15.48 -3.94 -0.14
N PRO A 227 15.18 -3.18 0.93
CA PRO A 227 14.23 -3.57 1.95
C PRO A 227 12.78 -3.35 1.47
N LEU A 228 12.39 -3.97 0.35
CA LEU A 228 11.08 -3.76 -0.27
C LEU A 228 9.91 -4.14 0.66
N GLN A 229 10.10 -5.15 1.52
CA GLN A 229 9.11 -5.52 2.51
C GLN A 229 8.79 -4.36 3.45
N HIS A 230 9.80 -3.59 3.86
CA HIS A 230 9.64 -2.41 4.71
C HIS A 230 8.80 -1.34 4.01
N TYR A 231 9.13 -1.02 2.76
CA TYR A 231 8.38 -0.02 1.97
C TYR A 231 6.91 -0.43 1.81
N TYR A 232 6.66 -1.71 1.55
CA TYR A 232 5.32 -2.27 1.42
C TYR A 232 4.52 -2.12 2.72
N VAL A 233 5.12 -2.41 3.88
CA VAL A 233 4.47 -2.31 5.19
C VAL A 233 4.15 -0.85 5.54
N VAL A 234 5.04 0.09 5.25
CA VAL A 234 4.78 1.52 5.48
C VAL A 234 3.62 2.02 4.62
N ALA A 235 3.61 1.67 3.33
CA ALA A 235 2.49 2.01 2.43
C ALA A 235 1.17 1.39 2.91
N GLU A 236 1.19 0.12 3.33
CA GLU A 236 0.01 -0.57 3.88
C GLU A 236 -0.51 0.14 5.13
N LYS A 237 0.38 0.56 6.02
CA LYS A 237 0.03 1.29 7.25
C LYS A 237 -0.69 2.60 6.94
N ILE A 238 -0.22 3.36 5.95
CA ILE A 238 -0.88 4.60 5.52
C ILE A 238 -2.29 4.29 5.00
N THR A 239 -2.43 3.31 4.12
CA THR A 239 -3.72 2.97 3.52
C THR A 239 -4.72 2.41 4.53
N ASN A 240 -4.27 1.56 5.46
CA ASN A 240 -5.11 1.03 6.52
C ASN A 240 -5.53 2.12 7.51
N THR A 241 -4.64 3.08 7.79
CA THR A 241 -4.96 4.23 8.64
C THR A 241 -6.03 5.10 7.98
N GLN A 242 -5.91 5.36 6.67
CA GLN A 242 -6.92 6.10 5.93
C GLN A 242 -8.27 5.37 5.95
N GLN A 243 -8.28 4.07 5.68
CA GLN A 243 -9.50 3.26 5.69
C GLN A 243 -10.19 3.24 7.08
N ASN A 244 -9.41 3.16 8.16
CA ASN A 244 -9.96 3.02 9.52
C ASN A 244 -10.34 4.35 10.17
N TYR A 245 -9.68 5.45 9.79
CA TYR A 245 -9.83 6.73 10.48
C TYR A 245 -10.26 7.89 9.60
N SER A 246 -10.28 7.73 8.27
CA SER A 246 -10.72 8.76 7.31
C SER A 246 -10.04 10.10 7.56
N PHE A 247 -8.71 10.09 7.72
CA PHE A 247 -7.99 11.27 8.17
C PHE A 247 -8.00 12.38 7.10
N ILE A 248 -8.03 12.02 5.82
CA ILE A 248 -8.16 12.99 4.71
C ILE A 248 -9.54 13.68 4.77
N GLU A 249 -10.62 12.91 4.97
CA GLU A 249 -11.97 13.45 5.04
C GLU A 249 -12.16 14.33 6.27
N LYS A 250 -11.65 13.89 7.43
CA LYS A 250 -11.68 14.68 8.67
C LYS A 250 -10.96 16.01 8.51
N GLN A 251 -9.75 16.01 7.94
CA GLN A 251 -9.03 17.24 7.66
C GLN A 251 -9.76 18.12 6.63
N GLY A 252 -10.36 17.52 5.61
CA GLY A 252 -11.21 18.23 4.65
C GLY A 252 -12.37 18.97 5.34
N LEU A 253 -13.11 18.29 6.22
CA LEU A 253 -14.20 18.88 6.98
C LEU A 253 -13.73 19.96 7.95
N GLU A 254 -12.58 19.77 8.60
CA GLU A 254 -11.97 20.80 9.45
C GLU A 254 -11.59 22.05 8.66
N LEU A 255 -11.00 21.88 7.47
CA LEU A 255 -10.68 22.98 6.58
C LEU A 255 -11.94 23.74 6.15
N ILE A 256 -13.02 23.04 5.80
CA ILE A 256 -14.32 23.68 5.51
C ILE A 256 -14.75 24.53 6.72
N SER A 257 -14.80 23.93 7.92
CA SER A 257 -15.20 24.63 9.14
C SER A 257 -14.34 25.87 9.43
N ILE A 258 -13.02 25.78 9.24
CA ILE A 258 -12.06 26.86 9.46
C ILE A 258 -12.26 28.03 8.47
N TYR A 259 -12.60 27.71 7.22
CA TYR A 259 -12.80 28.68 6.15
C TYR A 259 -14.26 29.09 5.95
N SER A 260 -15.17 28.66 6.83
CA SER A 260 -16.58 29.05 6.82
C SER A 260 -16.82 30.40 7.50
N ARG A 261 -17.59 31.28 6.86
CA ARG A 261 -18.03 32.58 7.41
C ARG A 261 -19.40 32.98 6.85
N LYS A 262 -20.10 33.91 7.52
CA LYS A 262 -21.28 34.61 6.97
C LYS A 262 -20.88 35.64 5.88
N ASP A 263 -20.16 35.15 4.87
CA ASP A 263 -19.64 35.91 3.73
C ASP A 263 -19.77 35.03 2.47
N PRO A 264 -20.41 35.51 1.37
CA PRO A 264 -20.54 34.75 0.13
C PRO A 264 -19.19 34.35 -0.51
N ASN A 265 -18.11 35.05 -0.16
CA ASN A 265 -16.75 34.75 -0.62
C ASN A 265 -16.05 33.69 0.23
N SER A 266 -16.62 33.25 1.35
CA SER A 266 -16.11 32.16 2.21
C SER A 266 -16.88 30.86 1.98
N PHE A 267 -16.52 29.78 2.69
CA PHE A 267 -17.43 28.63 2.78
C PHE A 267 -18.68 29.01 3.58
N ALA A 268 -19.79 28.37 3.26
CA ALA A 268 -21.00 28.53 4.04
C ALA A 268 -20.80 27.95 5.46
N PRO A 269 -21.37 28.56 6.52
CA PRO A 269 -21.29 28.00 7.87
C PRO A 269 -21.98 26.64 7.96
N THR A 270 -21.26 25.64 8.48
CA THR A 270 -21.80 24.30 8.75
C THR A 270 -22.87 24.32 9.83
N SER A 271 -22.75 25.23 10.81
CA SER A 271 -23.79 25.54 11.80
C SER A 271 -23.57 26.95 12.35
N ASP A 272 -24.54 27.84 12.21
CA ASP A 272 -24.53 29.19 12.81
C ASP A 272 -25.95 29.77 12.92
N ILE A 273 -26.15 30.75 13.80
CA ILE A 273 -27.41 31.49 13.96
C ILE A 273 -27.16 32.99 13.77
N GLY A 274 -27.98 33.64 12.94
CA GLY A 274 -28.05 35.09 12.82
C GLY A 274 -29.36 35.62 13.38
N PHE A 275 -29.38 36.87 13.84
CA PHE A 275 -30.60 37.54 14.34
C PHE A 275 -31.10 38.64 13.39
N GLU A 276 -30.66 38.59 12.14
CA GLU A 276 -31.05 39.56 11.12
C GLU A 276 -32.47 39.28 10.59
N LEU A 277 -33.22 40.35 10.30
CA LEU A 277 -34.60 40.26 9.82
C LEU A 277 -34.73 39.62 8.43
N ILE A 278 -33.74 39.81 7.54
CA ILE A 278 -33.68 39.25 6.19
C ILE A 278 -32.19 38.99 5.90
N SER A 279 -31.85 37.88 5.23
CA SER A 279 -30.50 37.66 4.72
C SER A 279 -30.55 37.49 3.22
N VAL A 280 -29.57 38.12 2.58
CA VAL A 280 -29.29 38.02 1.14
C VAL A 280 -28.10 37.08 0.89
N LEU A 281 -27.61 36.40 1.94
CA LEU A 281 -26.47 35.50 1.83
C LEU A 281 -26.90 34.24 1.11
N SER A 282 -26.11 33.87 0.11
CA SER A 282 -26.27 32.64 -0.64
C SER A 282 -24.92 32.15 -1.13
N TRP A 283 -24.77 30.83 -1.23
CA TRP A 283 -23.58 30.20 -1.78
C TRP A 283 -23.96 29.26 -2.92
N SER A 284 -23.11 29.16 -3.92
CA SER A 284 -23.27 28.22 -5.03
C SER A 284 -22.45 26.96 -4.75
N GLU A 285 -23.09 25.79 -4.81
CA GLU A 285 -22.44 24.50 -4.55
C GLU A 285 -21.26 24.25 -5.49
N SER A 286 -21.39 24.60 -6.77
CA SER A 286 -20.31 24.45 -7.76
C SER A 286 -19.10 25.31 -7.43
N VAL A 287 -19.32 26.54 -6.94
CA VAL A 287 -18.23 27.43 -6.49
C VAL A 287 -17.57 26.89 -5.23
N LEU A 288 -18.35 26.37 -4.27
CA LEU A 288 -17.80 25.76 -3.05
C LEU A 288 -16.98 24.51 -3.36
N LYS A 289 -17.43 23.67 -4.30
CA LYS A 289 -16.69 22.51 -4.79
C LYS A 289 -15.30 22.89 -5.32
N GLU A 290 -15.20 23.91 -6.17
CA GLU A 290 -13.90 24.36 -6.71
C GLU A 290 -13.01 25.01 -5.64
N LYS A 291 -13.59 25.76 -4.69
CA LYS A 291 -12.85 26.25 -3.53
C LYS A 291 -12.30 25.10 -2.70
N PHE A 292 -13.08 24.03 -2.51
CA PHE A 292 -12.66 22.89 -1.71
C PHE A 292 -11.54 22.11 -2.38
N LYS A 293 -11.61 21.91 -3.71
CA LYS A 293 -10.48 21.36 -4.49
C LYS A 293 -9.20 22.18 -4.31
N THR A 294 -9.31 23.52 -4.33
CA THR A 294 -8.17 24.42 -4.12
C THR A 294 -7.57 24.27 -2.71
N LEU A 295 -8.42 24.11 -1.69
CA LEU A 295 -7.96 23.81 -0.33
C LEU A 295 -7.24 22.46 -0.28
N LEU A 296 -7.81 21.40 -0.84
CA LEU A 296 -7.18 20.07 -0.87
C LEU A 296 -5.80 20.11 -1.53
N SER A 297 -5.65 20.80 -2.66
CA SER A 297 -4.35 20.99 -3.33
C SER A 297 -3.32 21.72 -2.48
N SER A 298 -3.75 22.60 -1.59
CA SER A 298 -2.86 23.40 -0.74
C SER A 298 -2.50 22.68 0.57
N TYR A 299 -3.45 21.94 1.14
CA TYR A 299 -3.35 21.39 2.49
C TYR A 299 -3.02 19.90 2.55
N LEU A 300 -3.39 19.09 1.55
CA LEU A 300 -2.98 17.67 1.54
C LEU A 300 -1.46 17.50 1.50
N PRO A 301 -0.68 18.31 0.74
CA PRO A 301 0.78 18.27 0.80
C PRO A 301 1.40 18.71 2.13
N MET A 302 0.60 19.30 3.02
CA MET A 302 1.03 19.63 4.38
C MET A 302 0.89 18.46 5.34
N LEU A 303 0.25 17.35 4.95
CA LEU A 303 0.24 16.13 5.74
C LEU A 303 1.67 15.66 6.01
N ARG A 304 1.90 15.18 7.24
CA ARG A 304 3.21 14.70 7.69
C ARG A 304 3.07 13.36 8.37
N TYR A 305 3.97 12.45 8.02
CA TYR A 305 4.11 11.17 8.70
C TYR A 305 5.10 11.35 9.87
N LEU A 306 4.66 11.20 11.12
CA LEU A 306 5.50 11.53 12.29
C LEU A 306 6.85 10.82 12.31
N GLY A 307 6.88 9.55 11.91
CA GLY A 307 8.10 8.74 11.89
C GLY A 307 8.85 8.71 10.57
N SER A 308 8.67 9.66 9.65
CA SER A 308 9.40 9.69 8.37
C SER A 308 10.68 10.51 8.46
N SER A 309 11.66 10.24 7.60
CA SER A 309 12.95 10.95 7.58
C SER A 309 12.82 12.43 7.19
N ASN A 310 11.79 12.78 6.42
CA ASN A 310 11.42 14.14 6.05
C ASN A 310 10.44 14.81 7.04
N PHE A 311 10.18 14.19 8.20
CA PHE A 311 9.36 14.81 9.23
C PHE A 311 10.03 16.07 9.79
N TYR A 312 9.25 17.14 9.93
CA TYR A 312 9.67 18.32 10.68
C TYR A 312 8.47 18.90 11.41
N TYR A 313 8.72 19.43 12.61
CA TYR A 313 7.72 20.12 13.39
C TYR A 313 7.88 21.63 13.20
N LYS A 314 6.82 22.30 12.74
CA LYS A 314 6.81 23.75 12.57
C LYS A 314 6.14 24.41 13.77
N VAL A 315 6.88 25.27 14.45
CA VAL A 315 6.36 26.13 15.52
C VAL A 315 6.14 27.53 14.95
N TYR A 316 4.93 28.06 15.14
CA TYR A 316 4.63 29.44 14.77
C TYR A 316 4.89 30.40 15.94
N PRO A 317 5.24 31.68 15.67
CA PRO A 317 5.38 32.69 16.71
C PRO A 317 4.11 32.82 17.56
N GLU A 318 4.28 33.26 18.81
CA GLU A 318 3.18 33.48 19.74
C GLU A 318 2.08 34.34 19.11
N GLY A 319 0.83 33.88 19.22
CA GLY A 319 -0.35 34.54 18.67
C GLY A 319 -0.96 33.87 17.44
N ASN A 320 -0.25 32.98 16.74
CA ASN A 320 -0.81 32.25 15.58
C ASN A 320 -1.30 30.83 15.94
N LEU A 321 -2.19 30.76 16.94
CA LEU A 321 -2.75 29.50 17.44
C LEU A 321 -3.50 28.71 16.36
N GLN A 322 -4.15 29.40 15.42
CA GLN A 322 -4.89 28.76 14.35
C GLN A 322 -3.97 28.06 13.34
N ALA A 323 -2.87 28.70 12.93
CA ALA A 323 -1.88 28.05 12.07
C ALA A 323 -1.21 26.87 12.78
N GLN A 324 -0.93 26.99 14.08
CA GLN A 324 -0.37 25.89 14.86
C GLN A 324 -1.32 24.68 14.89
N ARG A 325 -2.61 24.91 15.19
CA ARG A 325 -3.63 23.84 15.17
C ARG A 325 -3.76 23.17 13.81
N LEU A 326 -3.77 23.95 12.73
CA LEU A 326 -3.80 23.42 11.36
C LEU A 326 -2.59 22.51 11.08
N THR A 327 -1.38 22.92 11.47
CA THR A 327 -0.19 22.09 11.27
C THR A 327 -0.14 20.87 12.19
N ASP A 328 -0.60 21.00 13.43
CA ASP A 328 -0.63 19.87 14.38
C ASP A 328 -1.63 18.81 13.91
N ASN A 329 -2.79 19.21 13.39
CA ASN A 329 -3.81 18.30 12.85
C ASN A 329 -3.37 17.61 11.54
N ALA A 330 -2.38 18.16 10.83
CA ALA A 330 -1.80 17.56 9.64
C ALA A 330 -0.78 16.44 9.95
N ILE A 331 -0.47 16.19 11.23
CA ILE A 331 0.48 15.15 11.64
C ILE A 331 -0.26 13.82 11.83
N LEU A 332 0.15 12.81 11.04
CA LEU A 332 -0.27 11.43 11.21
C LEU A 332 0.65 10.76 12.24
N PRO A 333 0.12 10.27 13.38
CA PRO A 333 0.93 9.68 14.45
C PRO A 333 1.34 8.23 14.12
N LEU A 334 2.04 8.06 13.00
CA LEU A 334 2.55 6.80 12.50
C LEU A 334 4.08 6.76 12.65
N THR A 335 4.62 5.57 12.93
CA THR A 335 6.05 5.28 13.14
C THR A 335 6.53 4.12 12.27
N GLY A 336 7.84 3.87 12.19
CA GLY A 336 8.40 2.77 11.40
C GLY A 336 8.69 3.16 9.96
N ALA A 337 9.01 4.42 9.69
CA ALA A 337 9.43 4.92 8.38
C ALA A 337 10.68 5.83 8.51
N GLU A 338 11.48 5.63 9.57
CA GLU A 338 12.51 6.58 10.00
C GLU A 338 13.63 6.78 8.95
N ASP A 339 13.78 5.80 8.06
CA ASP A 339 14.69 5.75 6.92
C ASP A 339 14.04 6.16 5.59
N LEU A 340 12.74 6.51 5.58
CA LEU A 340 11.97 6.82 4.37
C LEU A 340 11.39 8.22 4.40
N GLU A 341 11.43 8.89 3.25
CA GLU A 341 10.65 10.09 3.04
C GLU A 341 9.21 9.71 2.67
N VAL A 342 8.24 10.30 3.34
CA VAL A 342 6.81 10.10 3.07
C VAL A 342 6.19 11.44 2.75
N SER A 343 5.58 11.54 1.58
CA SER A 343 4.92 12.74 1.07
C SER A 343 3.50 12.42 0.62
N PHE A 344 2.65 13.44 0.64
CA PHE A 344 1.25 13.35 0.24
C PHE A 344 1.04 14.34 -0.89
N ASP A 345 0.44 13.88 -1.99
CA ASP A 345 0.19 14.72 -3.15
C ASP A 345 -1.27 14.60 -3.56
N TYR A 346 -1.82 15.72 -4.05
CA TYR A 346 -3.16 15.76 -4.61
C TYR A 346 -3.13 16.37 -6.00
N TYR A 347 -3.51 15.56 -6.98
CA TYR A 347 -3.42 15.88 -8.40
C TYR A 347 -4.69 16.54 -8.95
N GLY A 348 -5.53 17.12 -8.09
CA GLY A 348 -6.70 17.90 -8.51
C GLY A 348 -7.86 17.08 -9.08
N TRP A 349 -7.97 15.80 -8.72
CA TRP A 349 -8.97 14.90 -9.31
C TRP A 349 -10.41 15.33 -9.01
N PRO A 350 -11.38 14.93 -9.86
CA PRO A 350 -12.79 15.17 -9.60
C PRO A 350 -13.19 14.61 -8.24
N ILE A 351 -13.99 15.39 -7.51
CA ILE A 351 -14.54 14.99 -6.21
C ILE A 351 -16.07 14.93 -6.28
N TYR A 352 -16.64 13.99 -5.54
CA TYR A 352 -18.03 14.09 -5.12
C TYR A 352 -18.14 15.16 -4.03
N PHE A 353 -19.00 16.14 -4.26
CA PHE A 353 -19.24 17.25 -3.34
C PHE A 353 -20.74 17.55 -3.38
N SER A 354 -21.37 17.51 -2.22
CA SER A 354 -22.82 17.67 -2.07
C SER A 354 -23.07 18.43 -0.78
N THR A 355 -24.03 19.35 -0.84
CA THR A 355 -24.47 20.16 0.32
C THR A 355 -25.98 20.04 0.47
N ASN A 356 -26.57 20.77 1.43
CA ASN A 356 -28.02 20.92 1.54
C ASN A 356 -28.63 21.96 0.57
N SER A 357 -27.97 22.21 -0.57
CA SER A 357 -28.41 23.18 -1.57
C SER A 357 -29.81 22.87 -2.14
N ASP A 358 -30.49 23.91 -2.64
CA ASP A 358 -31.77 23.77 -3.33
C ASP A 358 -31.61 23.09 -4.71
N ALA A 359 -32.72 22.87 -5.43
CA ALA A 359 -32.69 22.24 -6.76
C ALA A 359 -31.85 23.01 -7.81
N ASN A 360 -31.48 24.26 -7.55
CA ASN A 360 -30.61 25.07 -8.40
C ASN A 360 -29.15 25.08 -7.92
N GLY A 361 -28.79 24.27 -6.91
CA GLY A 361 -27.45 24.23 -6.33
C GLY A 361 -27.12 25.48 -5.50
N ILE A 362 -28.14 26.15 -4.95
CA ILE A 362 -27.97 27.35 -4.13
C ILE A 362 -28.26 27.02 -2.66
N ILE A 363 -27.30 27.35 -1.80
CA ILE A 363 -27.44 27.28 -0.35
C ILE A 363 -27.95 28.64 0.15
N ARG A 364 -28.97 28.64 1.00
CA ARG A 364 -29.49 29.84 1.69
C ARG A 364 -29.77 29.51 3.16
N PRO A 365 -29.65 30.48 4.08
CA PRO A 365 -30.08 30.25 5.45
C PRO A 365 -31.58 30.01 5.51
N GLU A 366 -32.00 29.15 6.43
CA GLU A 366 -33.40 29.06 6.80
C GLU A 366 -33.80 30.30 7.58
N HIS A 367 -35.00 30.81 7.32
CA HIS A 367 -35.54 31.99 7.96
C HIS A 367 -36.74 31.64 8.82
N GLN A 368 -36.73 32.09 10.07
CA GLN A 368 -37.87 32.00 10.96
C GLN A 368 -38.14 33.36 11.59
N ALA A 369 -39.35 33.89 11.38
CA ALA A 369 -39.81 35.12 12.00
C ALA A 369 -41.07 34.87 12.83
N VAL A 370 -41.08 35.42 14.04
CA VAL A 370 -42.22 35.44 14.96
C VAL A 370 -42.61 36.90 15.20
N LYS A 371 -43.87 37.21 14.92
CA LYS A 371 -44.46 38.51 15.21
C LYS A 371 -45.35 38.38 16.44
N TRP A 372 -45.02 39.09 17.52
CA TRP A 372 -45.82 39.15 18.75
C TRP A 372 -46.15 40.60 19.10
N GLN A 373 -47.41 40.99 18.91
CA GLN A 373 -47.88 42.37 19.03
C GLN A 373 -47.04 43.35 18.19
N VAL A 374 -46.32 44.28 18.83
CA VAL A 374 -45.43 45.27 18.20
C VAL A 374 -43.99 44.77 18.02
N LEU A 375 -43.65 43.61 18.60
CA LEU A 375 -42.31 43.04 18.54
C LEU A 375 -42.20 42.06 17.37
N ASN A 376 -41.14 42.24 16.57
CA ASN A 376 -40.76 41.30 15.52
C ASN A 376 -39.43 40.65 15.91
N PHE A 377 -39.44 39.34 16.06
CA PHE A 377 -38.23 38.55 16.26
C PHE A 377 -37.99 37.75 14.98
N ALA A 378 -36.78 37.78 14.46
CA ALA A 378 -36.37 36.91 13.39
C ALA A 378 -35.02 36.30 13.74
N HIS A 379 -34.85 35.05 13.35
CA HIS A 379 -33.55 34.44 13.34
C HIS A 379 -33.37 33.67 12.04
N GLN A 380 -32.10 33.47 11.73
CA GLN A 380 -31.64 32.76 10.55
C GLN A 380 -30.77 31.63 11.00
N ARG A 381 -31.03 30.45 10.46
CA ARG A 381 -30.24 29.25 10.73
C ARG A 381 -29.40 28.94 9.49
N TYR A 382 -28.09 28.94 9.67
CA TYR A 382 -27.12 28.50 8.69
C TYR A 382 -26.75 27.07 9.04
N GLU A 383 -27.04 26.15 8.13
CA GLU A 383 -26.72 24.73 8.23
C GLU A 383 -26.38 24.31 6.81
N THR A 384 -25.32 23.54 6.60
CA THR A 384 -24.87 23.11 5.25
C THR A 384 -24.26 21.74 5.20
#